data_AF-A0A9D0TGV3-F1
#
_entry.id   AF-A0A9D0TGV3-F1
#
_cell.length_a   1.000
_cell.length_b   1.000
_cell.length_c   1.000
_cell.angle_alpha   90.00
_cell.angle_beta   90.00
_cell.angle_gamma   90.00
#
_symmetry.space_group_name_H-M   'P 1'
#
loop_
_entity.id
_entity.type
_entity.pdbx_description
1 polymer ?
#
loop_
_entity_poly.entity_id
_entity_poly.type
_entity_poly.pdbx_seq_one_letter_code
_entity_poly.pdbx_strand_id
1 'polypeptide(L)'
;MASENRTAASPLTLLKRLQQAPYKFGFFEALRQIECAYPDKARIGVSSRPAEDPVRFGQEPSMAFAPSTLSSLELSKKGLPPRLSVLFFGLFGPNGPLPLHLTEYARNRLRNEDDATLAHFADIFHHRLLSMFYRVWADAEPTVGLDRPDDDRFSGMVAAQIGIGSPALRNRDAMPDFAKQYFAGRLSAQTKNAEGLLAILDDYFHMPATLDQFVGEWLAMPAHSQMRLGMSRLTGSLGETTTLGEY
;
A
#
# COMPACT_ATOMS: atom_id res chain seq x y z
N MET A 1 -1.95 -0.59 18.03
CA MET A 1 -1.20 -1.82 18.36
C MET A 1 -1.51 -2.86 17.30
N ALA A 2 -0.65 -2.99 16.29
CA ALA A 2 -0.79 -4.03 15.26
C ALA A 2 -0.36 -5.36 15.86
N SER A 3 -1.18 -6.40 15.73
CA SER A 3 -0.91 -7.70 16.35
C SER A 3 0.34 -8.35 15.74
N GLU A 4 1.26 -8.76 16.60
CA GLU A 4 2.44 -9.59 16.27
C GLU A 4 2.07 -11.00 15.77
N ASN A 5 0.78 -11.31 15.63
CA ASN A 5 0.23 -12.63 15.34
C ASN A 5 -0.40 -12.78 13.95
N ARG A 6 0.04 -12.02 12.94
CA ARG A 6 -0.17 -12.48 11.55
C ARG A 6 0.81 -13.64 11.33
N THR A 7 0.40 -14.86 11.70
CA THR A 7 1.01 -16.09 11.21
C THR A 7 1.08 -15.95 9.70
N ALA A 8 2.27 -15.69 9.14
CA ALA A 8 2.43 -15.58 7.70
C ALA A 8 1.83 -16.86 7.11
N ALA A 9 0.74 -16.73 6.36
CA ALA A 9 0.07 -17.88 5.80
C ALA A 9 1.12 -18.62 4.98
N SER A 10 1.47 -19.85 5.40
CA SER A 10 2.55 -20.60 4.76
C SER A 10 2.27 -20.60 3.24
N PRO A 11 3.21 -20.13 2.40
CA PRO A 11 2.97 -19.98 0.98
C PRO A 11 2.51 -21.29 0.34
N LEU A 12 3.03 -22.41 0.84
CA LEU A 12 2.65 -23.75 0.42
C LEU A 12 1.19 -24.09 0.75
N THR A 13 0.68 -23.68 1.90
CA THR A 13 -0.72 -23.89 2.30
C THR A 13 -1.67 -23.09 1.42
N LEU A 14 -1.32 -21.82 1.13
CA LEU A 14 -2.10 -20.99 0.20
C LEU A 14 -2.15 -21.62 -1.20
N LEU A 15 -0.98 -21.97 -1.75
CA LEU A 15 -0.90 -22.56 -3.09
C LEU A 15 -1.65 -23.90 -3.17
N LYS A 16 -1.59 -24.74 -2.11
CA LYS A 16 -2.37 -25.98 -2.06
C LYS A 16 -3.88 -25.73 -2.07
N ARG A 17 -4.38 -24.74 -1.31
CA ARG A 17 -5.81 -24.38 -1.30
C ARG A 17 -6.25 -23.87 -2.68
N LEU A 18 -5.43 -23.03 -3.29
CA LEU A 18 -5.70 -22.47 -4.62
C LEU A 18 -5.67 -23.57 -5.69
N GLN A 19 -4.77 -24.54 -5.60
CA GLN A 19 -4.75 -25.72 -6.47
C GLN A 19 -5.99 -26.61 -6.32
N GLN A 20 -6.46 -26.83 -5.09
CA GLN A 20 -7.62 -27.70 -4.82
C GLN A 20 -8.95 -27.11 -5.28
N ALA A 21 -9.13 -25.79 -5.14
CA ALA A 21 -10.38 -25.12 -5.45
C ALA A 21 -10.15 -23.71 -6.02
N PRO A 22 -9.57 -23.58 -7.23
CA PRO A 22 -9.23 -22.29 -7.82
C PRO A 22 -10.48 -21.41 -8.04
N TYR A 23 -11.61 -22.04 -8.35
CA TYR A 23 -12.90 -21.38 -8.56
C TYR A 23 -13.47 -20.67 -7.32
N LYS A 24 -12.94 -20.94 -6.11
CA LYS A 24 -13.33 -20.23 -4.88
C LYS A 24 -12.62 -18.88 -4.71
N PHE A 25 -11.62 -18.58 -5.53
CA PHE A 25 -10.83 -17.37 -5.43
C PHE A 25 -11.11 -16.44 -6.61
N GLY A 26 -11.21 -15.14 -6.31
CA GLY A 26 -11.13 -14.10 -7.33
C GLY A 26 -9.68 -13.83 -7.71
N PHE A 27 -9.42 -13.43 -8.96
CA PHE A 27 -8.08 -13.12 -9.46
C PHE A 27 -7.33 -12.11 -8.58
N PHE A 28 -7.93 -10.96 -8.28
CA PHE A 28 -7.30 -9.91 -7.48
C PHE A 28 -6.98 -10.35 -6.05
N GLU A 29 -7.94 -11.00 -5.38
CA GLU A 29 -7.76 -11.49 -4.01
C GLU A 29 -6.68 -12.58 -3.94
N ALA A 30 -6.67 -13.52 -4.90
CA ALA A 30 -5.66 -14.57 -4.98
C ALA A 30 -4.25 -13.97 -5.10
N LEU A 31 -4.07 -12.99 -6.00
CA LEU A 31 -2.78 -12.34 -6.21
C LEU A 31 -2.37 -11.51 -4.99
N ARG A 32 -3.30 -10.79 -4.33
CA ARG A 32 -3.04 -10.11 -3.06
C ARG A 32 -2.54 -11.07 -1.99
N GLN A 33 -3.19 -12.22 -1.82
CA GLN A 33 -2.75 -13.24 -0.85
C GLN A 33 -1.38 -13.83 -1.22
N ILE A 34 -1.11 -14.04 -2.52
CA ILE A 34 0.20 -14.50 -3.01
C ILE A 34 1.28 -13.46 -2.70
N GLU A 35 1.03 -12.16 -2.95
CA GLU A 35 1.98 -11.12 -2.57
C GLU A 35 2.24 -11.13 -1.07
N CYS A 36 1.20 -11.20 -0.23
CA CYS A 36 1.40 -11.26 1.22
C CYS A 36 2.19 -12.49 1.67
N ALA A 37 2.06 -13.62 0.95
CA ALA A 37 2.80 -14.85 1.26
C ALA A 37 4.29 -14.77 0.86
N TYR A 38 4.68 -13.91 -0.08
CA TYR A 38 6.07 -13.76 -0.54
C TYR A 38 6.63 -12.35 -0.29
N PRO A 39 6.71 -11.87 0.97
CA PRO A 39 7.12 -10.50 1.29
C PRO A 39 8.51 -10.15 0.76
N ASP A 40 9.44 -11.11 0.74
CA ASP A 40 10.82 -10.94 0.29
C ASP A 40 10.95 -10.78 -1.25
N LYS A 41 9.89 -11.08 -1.99
CA LYS A 41 9.88 -10.93 -3.46
C LYS A 41 9.31 -9.58 -3.86
N ALA A 42 9.78 -9.08 -5.00
CA ALA A 42 9.23 -7.91 -5.66
C ALA A 42 7.71 -8.09 -5.86
N ARG A 43 6.97 -6.99 -5.73
CA ARG A 43 5.53 -7.01 -5.95
C ARG A 43 5.22 -7.38 -7.42
N ILE A 44 4.11 -8.09 -7.64
CA ILE A 44 3.66 -8.58 -8.95
C ILE A 44 3.48 -7.39 -9.90
N GLY A 45 4.12 -7.41 -11.07
CA GLY A 45 4.07 -6.31 -12.03
C GLY A 45 5.12 -5.21 -11.80
N VAL A 46 5.84 -5.21 -10.68
CA VAL A 46 7.00 -4.33 -10.45
C VAL A 46 8.31 -5.04 -10.81
N SER A 47 8.35 -6.37 -10.72
CA SER A 47 9.50 -7.19 -11.12
C SER A 47 10.03 -6.82 -12.51
N SER A 48 11.35 -6.78 -12.62
CA SER A 48 12.04 -6.50 -13.88
C SER A 48 12.25 -7.77 -14.69
N ARG A 49 12.49 -8.89 -14.00
CA ARG A 49 12.67 -10.20 -14.62
C ARG A 49 11.53 -11.12 -14.23
N PRO A 50 10.98 -11.89 -15.18
CA PRO A 50 9.97 -12.89 -14.85
C PRO A 50 10.46 -13.84 -13.75
N ALA A 51 11.76 -14.19 -13.70
CA ALA A 51 12.31 -15.09 -12.68
C ALA A 51 12.12 -14.61 -11.22
N GLU A 52 11.91 -13.31 -11.01
CA GLU A 52 11.68 -12.71 -9.70
C GLU A 52 10.23 -12.90 -9.21
N ASP A 53 9.29 -13.18 -10.12
CA ASP A 53 7.88 -13.37 -9.75
C ASP A 53 7.67 -14.64 -8.92
N PRO A 54 6.76 -14.61 -7.93
CA PRO A 54 6.42 -15.79 -7.14
C PRO A 54 5.66 -16.85 -7.94
N VAL A 55 4.92 -16.43 -8.97
CA VAL A 55 4.00 -17.27 -9.76
C VAL A 55 4.05 -16.83 -11.24
N ARG A 56 3.95 -17.80 -12.15
CA ARG A 56 3.77 -17.56 -13.59
C ARG A 56 2.29 -17.44 -13.91
N PHE A 57 1.91 -16.48 -14.74
CA PHE A 57 0.53 -16.36 -15.20
C PHE A 57 0.42 -16.83 -16.63
N GLY A 58 -0.66 -17.53 -16.94
CA GLY A 58 -1.01 -17.92 -18.29
C GLY A 58 -2.51 -17.92 -18.49
N GLN A 59 -2.94 -18.17 -19.71
CA GLN A 59 -4.34 -18.30 -20.07
C GLN A 59 -4.67 -19.74 -20.44
N GLU A 60 -5.80 -20.25 -19.96
CA GLU A 60 -6.38 -21.51 -20.43
C GLU A 60 -7.24 -21.22 -21.70
N PRO A 61 -6.90 -21.78 -22.88
CA PRO A 61 -7.72 -21.60 -24.08
C PRO A 61 -9.10 -22.27 -23.92
N SER A 62 -10.15 -21.47 -23.80
CA SER A 62 -11.50 -21.99 -23.56
C SER A 62 -12.58 -21.23 -24.31
N MET A 63 -13.54 -21.96 -24.88
CA MET A 63 -14.76 -21.42 -25.50
C MET A 63 -15.93 -21.34 -24.51
N ALA A 64 -15.73 -21.78 -23.26
CA ALA A 64 -16.79 -21.78 -22.26
C ALA A 64 -17.01 -20.38 -21.69
N PHE A 65 -18.25 -20.08 -21.28
CA PHE A 65 -18.49 -18.97 -20.38
C PHE A 65 -17.84 -19.29 -19.03
N ALA A 66 -16.83 -18.51 -18.64
CA ALA A 66 -16.00 -18.82 -17.50
C ALA A 66 -16.80 -18.70 -16.18
N PRO A 67 -16.97 -19.79 -15.40
CA PRO A 67 -17.68 -19.74 -14.13
C PRO A 67 -16.87 -19.04 -13.03
N SER A 68 -15.56 -18.88 -13.24
CA SER A 68 -14.64 -18.21 -12.33
C SER A 68 -13.45 -17.63 -13.10
N THR A 69 -12.72 -16.72 -12.47
CA THR A 69 -11.56 -16.06 -13.10
C THR A 69 -10.34 -16.98 -13.25
N LEU A 70 -10.17 -17.95 -12.35
CA LEU A 70 -9.02 -18.85 -12.29
C LEU A 70 -9.40 -20.26 -12.79
N SER A 71 -8.60 -20.82 -13.69
CA SER A 71 -8.79 -22.17 -14.22
C SER A 71 -8.14 -23.23 -13.32
N SER A 72 -6.84 -23.06 -13.08
CA SER A 72 -6.00 -24.06 -12.43
C SER A 72 -4.72 -23.41 -11.88
N LEU A 73 -4.15 -24.07 -10.88
CA LEU A 73 -2.78 -23.82 -10.43
C LEU A 73 -1.96 -25.10 -10.54
N GLU A 74 -0.94 -25.05 -11.37
CA GLU A 74 0.03 -26.12 -11.55
C GLU A 74 1.25 -25.85 -10.68
N LEU A 75 1.46 -26.72 -9.69
CA LEU A 75 2.69 -26.69 -8.91
C LEU A 75 3.84 -27.21 -9.78
N SER A 76 4.84 -26.38 -9.98
CA SER A 76 6.02 -26.73 -10.75
C SER A 76 6.89 -27.75 -10.00
N LYS A 77 7.44 -28.71 -10.75
CA LYS A 77 8.50 -29.61 -10.28
C LYS A 77 9.86 -28.94 -10.50
N LYS A 78 10.86 -29.23 -9.65
CA LYS A 78 12.26 -28.78 -9.79
C LYS A 78 12.52 -27.26 -9.67
N GLY A 79 12.03 -26.62 -8.61
CA GLY A 79 12.43 -25.25 -8.25
C GLY A 79 11.93 -24.12 -9.17
N LEU A 80 11.13 -24.44 -10.19
CA LEU A 80 10.44 -23.44 -11.01
C LEU A 80 9.23 -22.86 -10.26
N PRO A 81 8.84 -21.61 -10.52
CA PRO A 81 7.64 -21.03 -9.94
C PRO A 81 6.37 -21.78 -10.41
N PRO A 82 5.34 -21.91 -9.57
CA PRO A 82 4.06 -22.48 -9.98
C PRO A 82 3.39 -21.62 -11.05
N ARG A 83 2.50 -22.23 -11.83
CA ARG A 83 1.79 -21.60 -12.95
C ARG A 83 0.30 -21.49 -12.64
N LEU A 84 -0.23 -20.27 -12.68
CA LEU A 84 -1.63 -19.93 -12.46
C LEU A 84 -2.27 -19.58 -13.80
N SER A 85 -3.26 -20.37 -14.21
CA SER A 85 -3.99 -20.18 -15.46
C SER A 85 -5.30 -19.45 -15.22
N VAL A 86 -5.60 -18.44 -16.04
CA VAL A 86 -6.85 -17.66 -15.98
C VAL A 86 -7.78 -17.98 -17.16
N LEU A 87 -9.07 -17.64 -17.01
CA LEU A 87 -10.08 -17.86 -18.04
C LEU A 87 -10.63 -16.58 -18.71
N PHE A 88 -10.37 -15.40 -18.12
CA PHE A 88 -11.10 -14.18 -18.47
C PHE A 88 -10.29 -13.17 -19.30
N PHE A 89 -8.96 -13.22 -19.25
CA PHE A 89 -8.10 -12.21 -19.84
C PHE A 89 -6.95 -12.85 -20.60
N GLY A 90 -6.80 -12.46 -21.87
CA GLY A 90 -5.76 -12.93 -22.78
C GLY A 90 -6.25 -12.95 -24.23
N LEU A 91 -5.52 -13.65 -25.08
CA LEU A 91 -5.77 -13.71 -26.52
C LEU A 91 -6.89 -14.69 -26.90
N PHE A 92 -7.07 -15.75 -26.11
CA PHE A 92 -7.99 -16.84 -26.41
C PHE A 92 -9.35 -16.68 -25.73
N GLY A 93 -10.36 -17.34 -26.28
CA GLY A 93 -11.69 -17.43 -25.70
C GLY A 93 -12.74 -16.51 -26.33
N PRO A 94 -13.98 -16.57 -25.85
CA PRO A 94 -15.12 -15.91 -26.50
C PRO A 94 -15.01 -14.38 -26.52
N ASN A 95 -14.31 -13.81 -25.55
CA ASN A 95 -14.04 -12.38 -25.43
C ASN A 95 -12.59 -12.02 -25.84
N GLY A 96 -11.83 -12.98 -26.36
CA GLY A 96 -10.46 -12.78 -26.79
C GLY A 96 -10.40 -12.00 -28.11
N PRO A 97 -9.34 -11.21 -28.37
CA PRO A 97 -9.17 -10.47 -29.61
C PRO A 97 -8.87 -11.37 -30.82
N LEU A 98 -8.41 -12.61 -30.61
CA LEU A 98 -8.14 -13.52 -31.72
C LEU A 98 -9.42 -14.17 -32.25
N PRO A 99 -9.48 -14.46 -33.57
CA PRO A 99 -10.57 -15.24 -34.13
C PRO A 99 -10.79 -16.57 -33.39
N LEU A 100 -12.06 -16.95 -33.22
CA LEU A 100 -12.44 -18.14 -32.44
C LEU A 100 -11.80 -19.44 -32.95
N HIS A 101 -11.58 -19.57 -34.25
CA HIS A 101 -10.91 -20.75 -34.82
C HIS A 101 -9.47 -20.94 -34.30
N LEU A 102 -8.75 -19.85 -33.94
CA LEU A 102 -7.43 -19.95 -33.32
C LEU A 102 -7.53 -20.39 -31.85
N THR A 103 -8.59 -19.99 -31.16
CA THR A 103 -8.89 -20.49 -29.81
C THR A 103 -9.18 -22.00 -29.85
N GLU A 104 -10.00 -22.44 -30.80
CA GLU A 104 -10.29 -23.86 -31.01
C GLU A 104 -9.02 -24.64 -31.36
N TYR A 105 -8.18 -24.11 -32.24
CA TYR A 105 -6.90 -24.71 -32.58
C TYR A 105 -5.99 -24.87 -31.36
N ALA A 106 -5.78 -23.80 -30.58
CA ALA A 106 -4.96 -23.85 -29.36
C ALA A 106 -5.52 -24.83 -28.32
N ARG A 107 -6.84 -24.84 -28.13
CA ARG A 107 -7.53 -25.76 -27.22
C ARG A 107 -7.43 -27.22 -27.68
N ASN A 108 -7.53 -27.46 -28.99
CA ASN A 108 -7.44 -28.81 -29.56
C ASN A 108 -6.04 -29.38 -29.39
N ARG A 109 -4.98 -28.60 -29.70
CA ARG A 109 -3.60 -29.03 -29.46
C ARG A 109 -3.33 -29.33 -28.00
N LEU A 110 -3.79 -28.46 -27.09
CA LEU A 110 -3.60 -28.65 -25.65
C LEU A 110 -4.29 -29.91 -25.13
N ARG A 111 -5.54 -30.20 -25.57
CA ARG A 111 -6.33 -31.32 -25.03
C ARG A 111 -6.14 -32.66 -25.74
N ASN A 112 -6.01 -32.65 -27.05
CA ASN A 112 -6.04 -33.87 -27.87
C ASN A 112 -4.65 -34.27 -28.37
N GLU A 113 -3.73 -33.31 -28.52
CA GLU A 113 -2.36 -33.57 -29.01
C GLU A 113 -1.30 -33.46 -27.90
N ASP A 114 -1.70 -33.12 -26.67
CA ASP A 114 -0.81 -32.86 -25.52
C ASP A 114 0.29 -31.82 -25.85
N ASP A 115 -0.04 -30.85 -26.69
CA ASP A 115 0.89 -29.82 -27.16
C ASP A 115 0.47 -28.42 -26.67
N ALA A 116 1.16 -27.96 -25.63
CA ALA A 116 0.96 -26.65 -25.03
C ALA A 116 1.76 -25.52 -25.71
N THR A 117 2.50 -25.79 -26.80
CA THR A 117 3.49 -24.85 -27.37
C THR A 117 2.86 -23.50 -27.74
N LEU A 118 1.71 -23.49 -28.42
CA LEU A 118 1.05 -22.25 -28.83
C LEU A 118 0.53 -21.46 -27.62
N ALA A 119 -0.09 -22.14 -26.66
CA ALA A 119 -0.59 -21.51 -25.44
C ALA A 119 0.56 -20.92 -24.62
N HIS A 120 1.62 -21.69 -24.38
CA HIS A 120 2.80 -21.27 -23.64
C HIS A 120 3.58 -20.15 -24.33
N PHE A 121 3.63 -20.14 -25.67
CA PHE A 121 4.19 -19.02 -26.42
C PHE A 121 3.39 -17.73 -26.17
N ALA A 122 2.05 -17.81 -26.23
CA ALA A 122 1.20 -16.67 -25.93
C ALA A 122 1.35 -16.17 -24.48
N ASP A 123 1.64 -17.07 -23.54
CA ASP A 123 1.82 -16.70 -22.13
C ASP A 123 3.06 -15.86 -21.85
N ILE A 124 4.05 -15.83 -22.75
CA ILE A 124 5.14 -14.87 -22.67
C ILE A 124 4.57 -13.44 -22.62
N PHE A 125 3.51 -13.17 -23.38
CA PHE A 125 2.81 -11.90 -23.42
C PHE A 125 1.76 -11.80 -22.31
N HIS A 126 0.94 -12.85 -22.12
CA HIS A 126 -0.11 -12.83 -21.10
C HIS A 126 0.46 -12.60 -19.70
N HIS A 127 1.61 -13.19 -19.38
CA HIS A 127 2.19 -13.08 -18.05
C HIS A 127 2.42 -11.62 -17.65
N ARG A 128 3.03 -10.80 -18.52
CA ARG A 128 3.29 -9.40 -18.21
C ARG A 128 2.01 -8.58 -18.15
N LEU A 129 1.07 -8.82 -19.07
CA LEU A 129 -0.20 -8.11 -19.11
C LEU A 129 -1.07 -8.40 -17.88
N LEU A 130 -1.16 -9.66 -17.46
CA LEU A 130 -1.89 -10.07 -16.24
C LEU A 130 -1.24 -9.48 -14.98
N SER A 131 0.09 -9.51 -14.90
CA SER A 131 0.82 -8.86 -13.79
C SER A 131 0.52 -7.36 -13.72
N MET A 132 0.47 -6.67 -14.87
CA MET A 132 0.13 -5.25 -14.92
C MET A 132 -1.33 -4.97 -14.63
N PHE A 133 -2.24 -5.82 -15.11
CA PHE A 133 -3.67 -5.71 -14.82
C PHE A 133 -3.94 -5.77 -13.32
N TYR A 134 -3.27 -6.70 -12.61
CA TYR A 134 -3.30 -6.74 -11.16
C TYR A 134 -2.65 -5.50 -10.53
N ARG A 135 -1.46 -5.08 -11.00
CA ARG A 135 -0.72 -3.94 -10.46
C ARG A 135 -1.53 -2.65 -10.49
N VAL A 136 -2.19 -2.36 -11.62
CA VAL A 136 -3.03 -1.16 -11.77
C VAL A 136 -4.18 -1.16 -10.76
N TRP A 137 -4.82 -2.31 -10.54
CA TRP A 137 -5.87 -2.44 -9.53
C TRP A 137 -5.31 -2.28 -8.10
N ALA A 138 -4.20 -2.96 -7.79
CA ALA A 138 -3.59 -2.95 -6.46
C ALA A 138 -3.08 -1.56 -6.06
N ASP A 139 -2.49 -0.81 -7.00
CA ASP A 139 -1.98 0.54 -6.74
C ASP A 139 -3.11 1.57 -6.56
N ALA A 140 -4.30 1.30 -7.11
CA ALA A 140 -5.49 2.13 -6.92
C ALA A 140 -6.21 1.85 -5.59
N GLU A 141 -5.81 0.83 -4.84
CA GLU A 141 -6.50 0.34 -3.65
C GLU A 141 -5.62 0.52 -2.40
N PRO A 142 -5.80 1.60 -1.61
CA PRO A 142 -4.99 1.88 -0.42
C PRO A 142 -4.94 0.73 0.59
N THR A 143 -6.03 -0.02 0.71
CA THR A 143 -6.13 -1.15 1.64
C THR A 143 -5.21 -2.32 1.27
N VAL A 144 -4.81 -2.44 0.00
CA VAL A 144 -3.83 -3.43 -0.47
C VAL A 144 -2.40 -2.97 -0.16
N GLY A 145 -2.14 -1.66 -0.22
CA GLY A 145 -0.87 -1.05 0.19
C GLY A 145 -0.47 -1.44 1.62
N LEU A 146 -1.44 -1.36 2.54
CA LEU A 146 -1.28 -1.66 3.97
C LEU A 146 -0.82 -3.09 4.30
N ASP A 147 -0.99 -4.06 3.39
CA ASP A 147 -0.51 -5.42 3.64
C ASP A 147 1.02 -5.55 3.60
N ARG A 148 1.71 -4.58 3.00
CA ARG A 148 3.17 -4.45 3.02
C ARG A 148 3.55 -3.01 3.39
N PRO A 149 3.55 -2.65 4.69
CA PRO A 149 3.73 -1.28 5.16
C PRO A 149 5.03 -0.61 4.70
N ASP A 150 6.10 -1.39 4.53
CA ASP A 150 7.42 -0.88 4.11
C ASP A 150 7.43 -0.33 2.67
N ASP A 151 6.46 -0.74 1.85
CA ASP A 151 6.31 -0.34 0.45
C ASP A 151 4.90 0.21 0.18
N ASP A 152 4.31 0.92 1.16
CA ASP A 152 3.03 1.60 1.01
C ASP A 152 3.21 3.05 0.56
N ARG A 153 3.00 3.28 -0.74
CA ARG A 153 3.06 4.62 -1.35
C ARG A 153 1.95 5.54 -0.87
N PHE A 154 0.75 5.00 -0.63
CA PHE A 154 -0.39 5.82 -0.25
C PHE A 154 -0.20 6.43 1.14
N SER A 155 0.17 5.61 2.13
CA SER A 155 0.56 6.13 3.45
C SER A 155 1.70 7.12 3.38
N GLY A 156 2.69 6.91 2.50
CA GLY A 156 3.76 7.88 2.25
C GLY A 156 3.27 9.23 1.75
N MET A 157 2.29 9.25 0.83
CA MET A 157 1.67 10.49 0.33
C MET A 157 0.88 11.22 1.42
N VAL A 158 0.10 10.49 2.23
CA VAL A 158 -0.63 11.06 3.37
C VAL A 158 0.33 11.62 4.41
N ALA A 159 1.42 10.90 4.72
CA ALA A 159 2.47 11.35 5.63
C ALA A 159 3.15 12.64 5.15
N ALA A 160 3.33 12.81 3.83
CA ALA A 160 3.93 14.02 3.27
C ALA A 160 3.06 15.27 3.54
N GLN A 161 1.73 15.14 3.57
CA GLN A 161 0.81 16.26 3.84
C GLN A 161 0.94 16.83 5.26
N ILE A 162 1.46 16.03 6.20
CA ILE A 162 1.66 16.42 7.60
C ILE A 162 3.12 16.58 7.97
N GLY A 163 4.01 16.65 6.98
CA GLY A 163 5.44 16.92 7.19
C GLY A 163 6.27 15.72 7.66
N ILE A 164 5.74 14.50 7.66
CA ILE A 164 6.48 13.26 8.04
C ILE A 164 6.68 12.28 6.87
N GLY A 165 6.62 12.79 5.63
CA GLY A 165 6.80 11.97 4.42
C GLY A 165 8.21 11.39 4.28
N SER A 166 9.23 12.14 4.71
CA SER A 166 10.64 11.72 4.65
C SER A 166 10.98 10.70 5.76
N PRO A 167 11.74 9.63 5.47
CA PRO A 167 12.15 8.65 6.48
C PRO A 167 12.83 9.27 7.71
N ALA A 168 13.58 10.37 7.56
CA ALA A 168 14.26 11.05 8.66
C ALA A 168 13.30 11.77 9.65
N LEU A 169 12.06 12.01 9.23
CA LEU A 169 11.03 12.71 10.02
C LEU A 169 10.00 11.76 10.63
N ARG A 170 10.14 10.45 10.36
CA ARG A 170 9.28 9.40 10.94
C ARG A 170 9.76 9.01 12.34
N ASN A 171 8.85 8.53 13.18
CA ASN A 171 9.12 8.03 14.52
C ASN A 171 9.92 9.01 15.42
N ARG A 172 9.60 10.30 15.33
CA ARG A 172 10.29 11.40 16.04
C ARG A 172 9.78 11.64 17.47
N ASP A 173 8.68 11.00 17.84
CA ASP A 173 8.01 11.14 19.13
C ASP A 173 7.31 9.81 19.49
N ALA A 174 6.65 9.76 20.65
CA ALA A 174 5.98 8.57 21.16
C ALA A 174 4.66 8.23 20.45
N MET A 175 4.07 9.17 19.69
CA MET A 175 2.81 8.97 18.99
C MET A 175 3.06 8.18 17.70
N PRO A 176 2.37 7.04 17.47
CA PRO A 176 2.55 6.27 16.25
C PRO A 176 2.25 7.10 14.99
N ASP A 177 3.14 7.05 14.01
CA ASP A 177 2.99 7.84 12.77
C ASP A 177 1.71 7.49 11.99
N PHE A 178 1.26 6.23 12.04
CA PHE A 178 -0.01 5.83 11.43
C PHE A 178 -1.22 6.52 12.07
N ALA A 179 -1.19 6.78 13.38
CA ALA A 179 -2.24 7.54 14.05
C ALA A 179 -2.20 9.02 13.64
N LYS A 180 -1.02 9.60 13.44
CA LYS A 180 -0.88 10.96 12.89
C LYS A 180 -1.46 11.05 11.47
N GLN A 181 -1.22 10.03 10.64
CA GLN A 181 -1.77 9.95 9.28
C GLN A 181 -3.31 9.91 9.27
N TYR A 182 -3.93 9.23 10.24
CA TYR A 182 -5.39 9.25 10.39
C TYR A 182 -5.93 10.67 10.63
N PHE A 183 -5.23 11.46 11.44
CA PHE A 183 -5.57 12.88 11.68
C PHE A 183 -5.00 13.85 10.64
N ALA A 184 -4.57 13.38 9.46
CA ALA A 184 -3.91 14.23 8.46
C ALA A 184 -4.77 15.41 7.99
N GLY A 185 -6.10 15.27 7.97
CA GLY A 185 -7.00 16.37 7.66
C GLY A 185 -6.90 17.55 8.64
N ARG A 186 -6.63 17.30 9.92
CA ARG A 186 -6.45 18.34 10.94
C ARG A 186 -4.99 18.79 11.04
N LEU A 187 -4.06 17.85 10.91
CA LEU A 187 -2.63 18.12 11.04
C LEU A 187 -2.03 18.83 9.82
N SER A 188 -2.66 18.75 8.64
CA SER A 188 -2.21 19.46 7.43
C SER A 188 -2.47 20.97 7.48
N ALA A 189 -3.42 21.43 8.30
CA ALA A 189 -3.69 22.85 8.46
C ALA A 189 -2.48 23.59 9.06
N GLN A 190 -2.12 24.74 8.48
CA GLN A 190 -1.01 25.56 8.97
C GLN A 190 -1.32 26.13 10.36
N THR A 191 -2.56 26.57 10.58
CA THR A 191 -3.04 27.08 11.87
C THR A 191 -3.43 25.92 12.77
N LYS A 192 -2.86 25.86 13.97
CA LYS A 192 -3.23 24.88 15.00
C LYS A 192 -4.27 25.52 15.92
N ASN A 193 -5.48 24.97 15.93
CA ASN A 193 -6.59 25.47 16.73
C ASN A 193 -6.87 24.56 17.94
N ALA A 194 -7.48 25.14 18.98
CA ALA A 194 -7.85 24.42 20.20
C ALA A 194 -8.80 23.25 19.93
N GLU A 195 -9.83 23.47 19.11
CA GLU A 195 -10.81 22.46 18.74
C GLU A 195 -10.15 21.24 18.07
N GLY A 196 -9.17 21.45 17.18
CA GLY A 196 -8.48 20.37 16.51
C GLY A 196 -7.62 19.54 17.46
N LEU A 197 -6.97 20.18 18.44
CA LEU A 197 -6.23 19.45 19.47
C LEU A 197 -7.15 18.60 20.34
N LEU A 198 -8.26 19.18 20.80
CA LEU A 198 -9.25 18.45 21.61
C LEU A 198 -9.84 17.27 20.85
N ALA A 199 -10.24 17.46 19.58
CA ALA A 199 -10.77 16.39 18.74
C ALA A 199 -9.78 15.24 18.53
N ILE A 200 -8.48 15.53 18.39
CA ILE A 200 -7.44 14.49 18.28
C ILE A 200 -7.31 13.72 19.59
N LEU A 201 -7.26 14.42 20.73
CA LEU A 201 -7.11 13.80 22.05
C LEU A 201 -8.33 12.94 22.41
N ASP A 202 -9.54 13.47 22.21
CA ASP A 202 -10.80 12.79 22.48
C ASP A 202 -10.94 11.52 21.65
N ASP A 203 -10.67 11.59 20.34
CA ASP A 203 -10.81 10.44 19.44
C ASP A 203 -9.70 9.40 19.64
N TYR A 204 -8.44 9.83 19.83
CA TYR A 204 -7.32 8.89 19.96
C TYR A 204 -7.27 8.18 21.31
N PHE A 205 -7.49 8.92 22.41
CA PHE A 205 -7.42 8.36 23.76
C PHE A 205 -8.77 7.87 24.27
N HIS A 206 -9.87 8.22 23.60
CA HIS A 206 -11.23 7.95 24.06
C HIS A 206 -11.49 8.51 25.47
N MET A 207 -10.91 9.68 25.77
CA MET A 207 -11.05 10.36 27.06
C MET A 207 -11.38 11.83 26.84
N PRO A 208 -12.32 12.41 27.60
CA PRO A 208 -12.65 13.83 27.46
C PRO A 208 -11.47 14.71 27.87
N ALA A 209 -11.08 15.63 26.99
CA ALA A 209 -10.05 16.63 27.24
C ALA A 209 -10.66 18.04 27.34
N THR A 210 -10.05 18.89 28.17
CA THR A 210 -10.36 20.33 28.29
C THR A 210 -9.09 21.14 28.06
N LEU A 211 -9.20 22.29 27.39
CA LEU A 211 -8.07 23.15 27.10
C LEU A 211 -8.30 24.58 27.63
N ASP A 212 -7.44 24.99 28.56
CA ASP A 212 -7.35 26.38 29.01
C ASP A 212 -6.46 27.18 28.05
N GLN A 213 -7.03 28.19 27.40
CA GLN A 213 -6.32 29.03 26.42
C GLN A 213 -5.91 30.37 27.04
N PHE A 214 -4.88 31.00 26.45
CA PHE A 214 -4.39 32.32 26.86
C PHE A 214 -3.91 32.38 28.33
N VAL A 215 -3.30 31.30 28.81
CA VAL A 215 -2.65 31.25 30.13
C VAL A 215 -1.40 32.14 30.10
N GLY A 216 -1.33 33.12 30.99
CA GLY A 216 -0.17 34.02 31.10
C GLY A 216 1.01 33.31 31.74
N GLU A 217 2.20 33.46 31.15
CA GLU A 217 3.46 32.92 31.68
C GLU A 217 4.53 34.00 31.78
N TRP A 218 5.44 33.82 32.74
CA TRP A 218 6.63 34.65 32.86
C TRP A 218 7.68 34.25 31.82
N LEU A 219 8.03 35.17 30.92
CA LEU A 219 9.11 34.96 29.96
C LEU A 219 10.44 35.42 30.54
N ALA A 220 11.39 34.48 30.69
CA ALA A 220 12.75 34.83 31.10
C ALA A 220 13.45 35.66 30.01
N MET A 221 13.65 36.95 30.27
CA MET A 221 14.33 37.84 29.34
C MET A 221 15.85 37.78 29.52
N PRO A 222 16.63 37.54 28.44
CA PRO A 222 18.08 37.69 28.49
C PRO A 222 18.49 39.07 28.98
N ALA A 223 19.61 39.18 29.71
CA ALA A 223 20.05 40.43 30.33
C ALA A 223 20.20 41.61 29.34
N HIS A 224 20.54 41.33 28.08
CA HIS A 224 20.67 42.34 27.03
C HIS A 224 19.33 42.83 26.46
N SER A 225 18.24 42.08 26.68
CA SER A 225 16.87 42.43 26.28
C SER A 225 16.08 43.08 27.42
N GLN A 226 16.63 43.11 28.62
CA GLN A 226 16.03 43.82 29.75
C GLN A 226 16.04 45.32 29.49
N MET A 227 14.91 45.98 29.77
CA MET A 227 14.79 47.42 29.64
C MET A 227 15.74 48.11 30.62
N ARG A 228 16.70 48.85 30.08
CA ARG A 228 17.60 49.73 30.84
C ARG A 228 17.59 51.10 30.21
N LEU A 229 17.12 52.09 30.97
CA LEU A 229 17.04 53.46 30.50
C LEU A 229 18.43 53.95 30.06
N GLY A 230 18.51 54.52 28.85
CA GLY A 230 19.73 55.11 28.32
C GLY A 230 20.77 54.12 27.76
N MET A 231 20.53 52.80 27.81
CA MET A 231 21.50 51.81 27.31
C MET A 231 21.32 51.47 25.83
N SER A 232 20.09 51.37 25.33
CA SER A 232 19.82 51.05 23.93
C SER A 232 18.46 51.55 23.48
N ARG A 233 18.36 52.02 22.24
CA ARG A 233 17.07 52.33 21.60
C ARG A 233 16.21 51.09 21.37
N LEU A 234 16.81 49.89 21.35
CA LEU A 234 16.09 48.63 21.14
C LEU A 234 15.40 48.09 22.40
N THR A 235 15.81 48.54 23.60
CA THR A 235 15.26 48.04 24.87
C THR A 235 14.76 49.15 25.79
N GLY A 236 15.06 50.42 25.53
CA GLY A 236 14.68 51.56 26.37
C GLY A 236 14.08 52.74 25.61
N SER A 237 13.30 52.48 24.55
CA SER A 237 12.50 53.49 23.85
C SER A 237 11.12 53.64 24.51
N LEU A 238 10.79 54.88 24.91
CA LEU A 238 9.54 55.18 25.61
C LEU A 238 8.34 54.94 24.69
N GLY A 239 7.36 54.16 25.16
CA GLY A 239 6.13 53.87 24.44
C GLY A 239 6.24 52.76 23.39
N GLU A 240 7.45 52.24 23.15
CA GLU A 240 7.69 51.20 22.16
C GLU A 240 8.21 49.89 22.77
N THR A 241 9.15 49.96 23.72
CA THR A 241 9.88 48.77 24.20
C THR A 241 9.76 48.54 25.71
N THR A 242 8.74 49.15 26.35
CA THR A 242 8.53 49.00 27.79
C THR A 242 8.07 47.58 28.13
N THR A 243 8.80 46.93 29.03
CA THR A 243 8.47 45.59 29.54
C THR A 243 8.29 45.66 31.06
N LEU A 244 7.32 44.91 31.59
CA LEU A 244 7.05 44.79 33.02
C LEU A 244 7.49 43.40 33.47
N GLY A 245 8.16 43.33 34.63
CA GLY A 245 8.65 42.07 35.17
C GLY A 245 9.22 42.21 36.57
N GLU A 246 9.57 41.07 37.15
CA GLU A 246 10.32 40.96 38.39
C GLU A 246 11.76 40.54 38.05
N TYR A 247 12.74 41.02 38.84
CA TYR A 247 14.17 40.78 38.62
C TYR A 247 14.67 39.56 39.39
#